data_AF-A0A3M1XSJ9-F1
#
_entry.id   AF-A0A3M1XSJ9-F1
#
_cell.length_a   1.000
_cell.length_b   1.000
_cell.length_c   1.000
_cell.angle_alpha   90.00
_cell.angle_beta   90.00
_cell.angle_gamma   90.00
#
_symmetry.space_group_name_H-M   'P 1'
#
loop_
_entity.id
_entity.type
_entity.pdbx_description
1 polymer ?
#
loop_
_entity_poly.entity_id
_entity_poly.type
_entity_poly.pdbx_seq_one_letter_code
_entity_poly.pdbx_strand_id
1 'polypeptide(L)' 'SEDGGFYLVGMRSPVEGLFEGVPWSSPKTLEATLKRAKEGGLSVGFSSTLSDLDTIGDYLRLRKRGLI' A
#
# COMPACT_ATOMS: atom_id res chain seq x y z
N SER A 1 2.78 3.53 -0.93
CA SER A 1 2.65 4.90 -0.44
C SER A 1 4.00 5.34 0.12
N GLU A 2 4.22 6.63 0.30
CA GLU A 2 5.46 7.16 0.90
C GLU A 2 5.50 6.89 2.43
N ASP A 3 4.35 6.61 3.05
CA ASP A 3 4.21 6.42 4.50
C ASP A 3 4.44 4.97 4.98
N GLY A 4 4.96 4.10 4.12
CA GLY A 4 5.24 2.69 4.42
C GLY A 4 4.02 1.76 4.38
N GLY A 5 2.86 2.28 3.98
CA GLY A 5 1.64 1.52 3.67
C GLY A 5 1.37 1.36 2.15
N PHE A 6 0.18 0.89 1.82
CA PHE A 6 -0.31 0.75 0.44
C PHE A 6 -1.77 1.24 0.34
N TYR A 7 -2.11 1.89 -0.77
CA TYR A 7 -3.46 2.39 -1.04
C TYR A 7 -4.35 1.36 -1.76
N LEU A 8 -3.74 0.32 -2.36
CA LEU A 8 -4.43 -0.72 -3.10
C LEU A 8 -3.73 -2.06 -2.90
N VAL A 9 -4.53 -3.10 -2.70
CA VAL A 9 -4.11 -4.50 -2.75
C VAL A 9 -5.12 -5.27 -3.59
N GLY A 10 -4.61 -6.10 -4.50
CA GLY A 10 -5.42 -6.91 -5.40
C GLY A 10 -4.88 -8.34 -5.44
N MET A 11 -5.80 -9.32 -5.50
CA MET A 11 -5.47 -10.73 -5.46
C MET A 11 -6.29 -11.47 -6.52
N ARG A 12 -5.71 -12.50 -7.17
CA ARG A 12 -6.43 -13.33 -8.16
C ARG A 12 -7.45 -14.27 -7.50
N SER A 13 -7.19 -14.66 -6.26
CA SER A 13 -8.05 -15.44 -5.39
C SER A 13 -7.84 -15.00 -3.95
N PRO A 14 -8.78 -15.27 -3.02
CA PRO A 14 -8.54 -15.06 -1.61
C PRO A 14 -7.27 -15.78 -1.16
N VAL A 15 -6.45 -15.12 -0.33
CA VAL A 15 -5.32 -15.76 0.35
C VAL A 15 -5.47 -15.54 1.83
N GLU A 16 -5.67 -16.64 2.53
CA GLU A 16 -5.79 -16.66 3.98
C GLU A 16 -4.46 -16.26 4.64
N GLY A 17 -4.54 -15.60 5.79
CA GLY A 17 -3.37 -15.24 6.59
C GLY A 17 -2.49 -14.12 6.03
N LEU A 18 -2.71 -13.62 4.81
CA LEU A 18 -1.86 -12.56 4.22
C LEU A 18 -1.75 -11.33 5.13
N PHE A 19 -2.84 -10.97 5.80
CA PHE A 19 -2.92 -9.79 6.66
C PHE A 19 -2.84 -10.11 8.16
N GLU A 20 -2.70 -11.38 8.53
CA GLU A 20 -2.78 -11.80 9.93
C GLU A 20 -1.57 -11.32 10.73
N GLY A 21 -1.74 -10.35 11.63
CA GLY A 21 -0.64 -9.76 12.39
C GLY A 21 0.21 -8.76 11.60
N VAL A 22 -0.32 -8.20 10.51
CA VAL A 22 0.24 -7.02 9.87
C VAL A 22 0.03 -5.82 10.82
N PRO A 23 1.09 -5.06 11.16
CA PRO A 23 0.94 -3.85 11.96
C PRO A 23 0.34 -2.75 11.09
N TRP A 24 -0.94 -2.45 11.29
CA TRP A 24 -1.63 -1.36 10.60
C TRP A 24 -1.19 0.01 11.12
N SER A 25 -1.37 1.05 10.30
CA SER A 25 -0.96 2.43 10.62
C SER A 25 0.52 2.55 11.03
N SER A 26 1.36 1.73 10.41
CA SER A 26 2.79 1.64 10.70
C SER A 26 3.62 1.77 9.43
N PRO A 27 4.81 2.39 9.49
CA PRO A 27 5.76 2.36 8.37
C PRO A 27 6.18 0.94 7.93
N LYS A 28 5.89 -0.06 8.78
CA LYS A 28 6.19 -1.47 8.54
C LYS A 28 5.04 -2.26 7.92
N THR A 29 3.88 -1.64 7.67
CA THR A 29 2.69 -2.32 7.12
C THR A 29 3.02 -3.03 5.80
N LEU A 30 3.64 -2.32 4.84
CA LEU A 30 3.99 -2.89 3.54
C LEU A 30 5.03 -4.01 3.68
N GLU A 31 6.11 -3.76 4.42
CA GLU A 31 7.19 -4.73 4.64
C GLU A 31 6.66 -6.04 5.25
N ALA A 32 5.84 -5.93 6.31
CA ALA A 32 5.25 -7.08 6.98
C ALA A 32 4.27 -7.86 6.09
N THR A 33 3.57 -7.18 5.19
CA THR A 33 2.66 -7.81 4.22
C THR A 33 3.45 -8.54 3.13
N LEU A 34 4.51 -7.93 2.60
CA LEU A 34 5.40 -8.56 1.60
C LEU A 34 6.11 -9.78 2.16
N LYS A 35 6.53 -9.74 3.43
CA LYS A 35 7.13 -10.89 4.12
C LYS A 35 6.16 -12.08 4.15
N ARG A 36 4.90 -11.85 4.52
CA ARG A 36 3.86 -12.90 4.52
C ARG A 36 3.56 -13.42 3.12
N ALA A 37 3.45 -12.53 2.13
CA ALA A 37 3.27 -12.94 0.75
C ALA A 37 4.40 -13.88 0.29
N LYS A 38 5.65 -13.57 0.65
CA LYS A 38 6.81 -14.40 0.35
C LYS A 38 6.76 -15.75 1.08
N GLU A 39 6.43 -15.76 2.37
CA GLU A 39 6.29 -16.99 3.18
C GLU A 39 5.17 -17.89 2.64
N GLY A 40 4.10 -17.31 2.11
CA GLY A 40 3.01 -18.01 1.43
C GLY A 40 3.28 -18.37 -0.04
N GLY A 41 4.50 -18.16 -0.55
CA GLY A 41 4.89 -18.51 -1.92
C GLY A 41 4.23 -17.65 -3.02
N LEU A 42 3.73 -16.46 -2.68
CA LEU A 42 3.06 -15.58 -3.62
C LEU A 42 4.05 -14.73 -4.42
N SER A 43 3.74 -14.53 -5.70
CA SER A 43 4.34 -13.48 -6.52
C SER A 43 3.65 -12.14 -6.25
N VAL A 44 4.42 -11.08 -6.02
CA VAL A 44 3.88 -9.72 -5.82
C VAL A 44 4.33 -8.80 -6.95
N GLY A 45 3.40 -8.00 -7.48
CA GLY A 45 3.68 -6.89 -8.40
C GLY A 45 3.30 -5.56 -7.78
N PHE A 46 3.94 -4.47 -8.23
CA PHE A 46 3.69 -3.12 -7.73
C PHE A 46 3.06 -2.25 -8.83
N SER A 47 2.06 -1.45 -8.45
CA SER A 47 1.61 -0.33 -9.26
C SER A 47 2.51 0.89 -9.03
N SER A 48 2.23 1.98 -9.74
CA SER A 48 2.89 3.26 -9.47
C SER A 48 2.63 3.72 -8.03
N THR A 49 3.69 4.21 -7.38
CA THR A 49 3.59 4.87 -6.09
C THR A 49 2.77 6.16 -6.24
N LEU A 50 1.73 6.28 -5.42
CA LEU A 50 0.94 7.49 -5.24
C LEU A 50 1.10 7.96 -3.78
N SER A 51 1.00 9.27 -3.58
CA SER A 51 0.91 9.90 -2.25
C SER A 51 -0.55 9.95 -1.83
N ASP A 52 -0.81 9.77 -0.55
CA ASP A 52 -2.14 9.88 0.02
C ASP A 52 -2.62 11.36 0.02
N LEU A 53 -3.95 11.54 -0.02
CA LEU A 53 -4.60 12.85 -0.08
C LEU A 53 -5.29 13.14 1.26
N ASP A 54 -4.50 13.48 2.28
CA ASP A 54 -5.00 13.64 3.65
C ASP A 54 -5.25 15.09 4.05
N THR A 55 -4.47 16.02 3.48
CA THR A 55 -4.50 17.44 3.83
C THR A 55 -4.87 18.33 2.66
N ILE A 56 -5.27 19.57 2.96
CA ILE A 56 -5.46 20.60 1.93
C ILE A 56 -4.17 20.88 1.15
N GLY A 57 -3.01 20.71 1.78
CA GLY A 57 -1.71 20.83 1.12
C GLY A 57 -1.52 19.77 0.04
N ASP A 58 -1.96 18.54 0.30
CA ASP A 58 -1.93 17.44 -0.68
C ASP A 58 -2.82 17.74 -1.87
N TYR A 59 -4.02 18.28 -1.62
CA TYR A 59 -4.95 18.66 -2.67
C TYR A 59 -4.36 19.76 -3.57
N LEU A 60 -3.82 20.83 -2.98
CA LEU A 60 -3.20 21.91 -3.74
C LEU A 60 -2.00 21.41 -4.55
N ARG A 61 -1.21 20.47 -4.01
CA ARG A 61 -0.08 19.84 -4.70
C ARG A 61 -0.54 19.02 -5.91
N LEU A 62 -1.56 18.17 -5.74
CA LEU A 62 -2.08 17.32 -6.81
C LEU A 62 -2.79 18.14 -7.90
N ARG A 63 -3.56 19.17 -7.52
CA ARG A 63 -4.18 20.13 -8.45
C ARG A 63 -3.14 20.87 -9.28
N LYS A 64 -2.05 21.35 -8.65
CA LYS A 64 -0.94 22.00 -9.38
C LYS A 64 -0.27 21.06 -10.40
N ARG A 65 -0.28 19.75 -10.15
CA ARG A 65 0.24 18.71 -11.06
C ARG A 65 -0.76 18.31 -12.16
N GLY A 66 -1.98 18.83 -12.15
CA GLY A 66 -3.03 18.47 -13.11
C GLY A 66 -3.57 17.04 -12.94
N LEU A 67 -3.40 16.46 -11.75
CA LEU A 67 -3.87 15.11 -11.42
C LEU A 67 -5.31 15.09 -10.87
N ILE A 68 -5.83 16.26 -10.47
CA ILE A 68 -7.19 16.50 -9.96
C ILE A 68 -7.62 17.90 -10.40
#